data_AF-A0A8S3VCE1-F1
#
_entry.id   AF-A0A8S3VCE1-F1
#
_cell.length_a   1.000
_cell.length_b   1.000
_cell.length_c   1.000
_cell.angle_alpha   90.00
_cell.angle_beta   90.00
_cell.angle_gamma   90.00
#
_symmetry.space_group_name_H-M   'P 1'
#
loop_
_entity.id
_entity.type
_entity.pdbx_description
1 polymer ?
#
loop_
_entity_poly.entity_id
_entity_poly.type
_entity_poly.pdbx_seq_one_letter_code
_entity_poly.pdbx_strand_id
1 'polypeptide(L)'
;MAKSRVTSIPTANFFKLIVRELIREQAFELFNLNFENTTAYQQNISRASRLTKENKMMELTGEVLHKFDVMRTGIPSESNDELFNYSTNLTIRGLHYLQMEDTIKEGDISRIIPNLRVHPNFYAHSCLSKYLFECVDYITKEPVFFLFLKNLVLEGSMVNLRGGQGNNIEANLVQEHSVRNQKELIRVLGANKTETAISAVTAAAPVISQICRNFDAEHNIPKKASRHSKIISAEDMKVVSDSLRKIRPFLNTNGRKCSFPNLPCQPSSNIDMIKMDIDLDVMLGRHKPTSVVGAKDTKPPDITSERSPTVTIIGAGNAVGTQIPPYLIFAGARMHNSLIDNCTNGTSGSVSGSGWSNTELFHKYLSEHLIKYAQGLTDDQPVLLNYDGHKSHVALSVIEWAKAHNIIILVLPAHCSHILQP
;
A
#
# COMPACT_ATOMS: atom_id res chain seq x y z
N MET A 1 34.61 -6.05 32.59
CA MET A 1 34.27 -5.00 31.60
C MET A 1 33.46 -5.61 30.46
N ALA A 2 32.12 -5.60 30.57
CA ALA A 2 31.25 -6.06 29.50
C ALA A 2 31.13 -4.94 28.45
N LYS A 3 31.80 -5.09 27.30
CA LYS A 3 31.56 -4.24 26.13
C LYS A 3 30.09 -4.40 25.74
N SER A 4 29.27 -3.36 25.90
CA SER A 4 27.87 -3.38 25.48
C SER A 4 27.80 -3.64 23.97
N ARG A 5 27.00 -4.63 23.55
CA ARG A 5 26.98 -5.20 22.19
C ARG A 5 25.95 -4.53 21.28
N VAL A 6 25.50 -3.34 21.67
CA VAL A 6 24.39 -2.57 21.07
C VAL A 6 24.64 -2.22 19.60
N THR A 7 25.91 -2.06 19.19
CA THR A 7 26.32 -1.71 17.82
C THR A 7 26.12 -2.83 16.78
N SER A 8 25.74 -4.04 17.20
CA SER A 8 25.56 -5.21 16.31
C SER A 8 24.12 -5.56 15.97
N ILE A 9 23.15 -4.76 16.46
CA ILE A 9 21.72 -4.94 16.21
C ILE A 9 21.34 -4.17 14.92
N PRO A 10 20.54 -4.75 14.00
CA PRO A 10 20.06 -4.08 12.80
C PRO A 10 19.24 -2.89 13.20
N THR A 11 19.38 -1.84 12.42
CA THR A 11 18.82 -0.53 12.68
C THR A 11 17.35 -0.58 13.05
N ALA A 12 16.53 -1.43 12.41
CA ALA A 12 15.10 -1.57 12.72
C ALA A 12 14.82 -2.25 14.08
N ASN A 13 15.54 -3.32 14.44
CA ASN A 13 15.36 -4.00 15.72
C ASN A 13 15.90 -3.14 16.87
N PHE A 14 17.01 -2.44 16.64
CA PHE A 14 17.56 -1.49 17.59
C PHE A 14 16.61 -0.31 17.81
N PHE A 15 16.03 0.24 16.74
CA PHE A 15 15.01 1.28 16.82
C PHE A 15 13.80 0.84 17.66
N LYS A 16 13.26 -0.36 17.40
CA LYS A 16 12.15 -0.94 18.19
C LYS A 16 12.51 -1.06 19.66
N LEU A 17 13.75 -1.47 19.98
CA LEU A 17 14.24 -1.54 21.35
C LEU A 17 14.25 -0.15 22.01
N ILE A 18 14.85 0.85 21.35
CA ILE A 18 14.91 2.22 21.86
C ILE A 18 13.50 2.77 22.11
N VAL A 19 12.57 2.62 21.16
CA VAL A 19 11.18 3.08 21.31
C VAL A 19 10.50 2.41 22.51
N ARG A 20 10.64 1.09 22.68
CA ARG A 20 10.05 0.37 23.82
C ARG A 20 10.60 0.83 25.16
N GLU A 21 11.91 1.06 25.24
CA GLU A 21 12.54 1.55 26.47
C GLU A 21 12.21 3.02 26.74
N LEU A 22 12.03 3.85 25.72
CA LEU A 22 11.53 5.23 25.86
C LEU A 22 10.10 5.24 26.41
N ILE A 23 9.19 4.41 25.87
CA ILE A 23 7.83 4.26 26.41
C ILE A 23 7.89 3.82 27.87
N ARG A 24 8.77 2.87 28.19
CA ARG A 24 8.96 2.40 29.58
C ARG A 24 9.48 3.53 30.48
N GLU A 25 10.47 4.29 30.05
CA GLU A 25 11.01 5.41 30.83
C GLU A 25 9.97 6.51 31.03
N GLN A 26 9.22 6.83 29.98
CA GLN A 26 8.10 7.78 30.07
C GLN A 26 7.07 7.31 31.11
N ALA A 27 6.70 6.03 31.10
CA ALA A 27 5.81 5.46 32.11
C ALA A 27 6.42 5.56 33.53
N PHE A 28 7.69 5.24 33.69
CA PHE A 28 8.35 5.38 34.99
C PHE A 28 8.34 6.82 35.53
N GLU A 29 8.62 7.81 34.68
CA GLU A 29 8.55 9.23 35.05
C GLU A 29 7.10 9.67 35.34
N LEU A 30 6.13 9.23 34.53
CA LEU A 30 4.69 9.52 34.67
C LEU A 30 4.06 9.00 35.96
N PHE A 31 4.47 7.82 36.40
CA PHE A 31 3.93 7.16 37.60
C PHE A 31 4.83 7.35 38.82
N ASN A 32 5.90 8.15 38.71
CA ASN A 32 6.88 8.38 39.76
C ASN A 32 7.42 7.06 40.37
N LEU A 33 7.58 6.06 39.51
CA LEU A 33 7.94 4.70 39.89
C LEU A 33 9.47 4.62 40.07
N ASN A 34 9.90 4.68 41.32
CA ASN A 34 11.26 4.35 41.74
C ASN A 34 11.42 2.83 41.88
N PHE A 35 12.51 2.27 41.38
CA PHE A 35 12.78 0.82 41.38
C PHE A 35 12.80 0.21 42.81
N GLU A 36 12.96 1.03 43.84
CA GLU A 36 12.95 0.58 45.24
C GLU A 36 11.58 0.05 45.71
N ASN A 37 10.47 0.41 45.04
CA ASN A 37 9.12 -0.07 45.38
C ASN A 37 8.62 -1.24 44.51
N THR A 38 9.37 -1.68 43.49
CA THR A 38 8.89 -2.72 42.54
C THR A 38 8.96 -4.13 43.11
N THR A 39 9.84 -4.39 44.08
CA THR A 39 9.97 -5.71 44.74
C THR A 39 8.74 -6.08 45.56
N ALA A 40 8.14 -5.11 46.26
CA ALA A 40 6.89 -5.32 47.01
C ALA A 40 5.67 -5.46 46.06
N TYR A 41 5.68 -4.75 44.93
CA TYR A 41 4.61 -4.79 43.93
C TYR A 41 4.59 -6.14 43.16
N GLN A 42 5.77 -6.68 42.80
CA GLN A 42 5.91 -7.98 42.14
C GLN A 42 5.45 -9.14 43.04
N GLN A 43 5.73 -9.08 44.34
CA GLN A 43 5.30 -10.14 45.28
C GLN A 43 3.78 -10.21 45.43
N ASN A 44 3.08 -9.09 45.47
CA ASN A 44 1.62 -9.05 45.64
C ASN A 44 0.84 -9.44 44.36
N ILE A 45 1.30 -9.05 43.18
CA ILE A 45 0.65 -9.39 41.90
C ILE A 45 0.92 -10.84 41.49
N SER A 46 2.08 -11.40 41.84
CA SER A 46 2.39 -12.81 41.54
C SER A 46 1.38 -13.79 42.14
N ARG A 47 0.84 -13.47 43.33
CA ARG A 47 -0.12 -14.27 44.11
C ARG A 47 -1.61 -13.98 43.82
N ALA A 48 -1.92 -12.94 43.05
CA ALA A 48 -3.31 -12.57 42.74
C ALA A 48 -3.97 -13.56 41.76
N SER A 49 -5.30 -13.63 41.76
CA SER A 49 -6.05 -14.43 40.79
C SER A 49 -5.87 -13.88 39.36
N ARG A 50 -6.01 -14.73 38.33
CA ARG A 50 -5.88 -14.32 36.91
C ARG A 50 -6.80 -13.16 36.56
N LEU A 51 -8.07 -13.21 37.00
CA LEU A 51 -9.06 -12.16 36.76
C LEU A 51 -8.66 -10.83 37.44
N THR A 52 -8.11 -10.89 38.65
CA THR A 52 -7.60 -9.71 39.35
C THR A 52 -6.40 -9.10 38.64
N LYS A 53 -5.51 -9.92 38.07
CA LYS A 53 -4.36 -9.44 37.27
C LYS A 53 -4.83 -8.80 35.96
N GLU A 54 -5.80 -9.40 35.27
CA GLU A 54 -6.39 -8.87 34.04
C GLU A 54 -7.09 -7.52 34.29
N ASN A 55 -7.92 -7.41 35.34
CA ASN A 55 -8.59 -6.16 35.70
C ASN A 55 -7.59 -5.06 36.10
N LYS A 56 -6.55 -5.39 36.87
CA LYS A 56 -5.52 -4.43 37.27
C LYS A 56 -4.68 -3.96 36.06
N MET A 57 -4.42 -4.85 35.11
CA MET A 57 -3.74 -4.51 33.86
C MET A 57 -4.62 -3.63 32.96
N MET A 58 -5.93 -3.89 32.88
CA MET A 58 -6.85 -3.01 32.16
C MET A 58 -6.95 -1.62 32.81
N GLU A 59 -7.03 -1.55 34.15
CA GLU A 59 -7.03 -0.29 34.92
C GLU A 59 -5.75 0.51 34.69
N LEU A 60 -4.58 -0.14 34.82
CA LEU A 60 -3.27 0.47 34.52
C LEU A 60 -3.18 0.92 33.06
N THR A 61 -3.67 0.11 32.12
CA THR A 61 -3.65 0.46 30.69
C THR A 61 -4.57 1.65 30.41
N GLY A 62 -5.74 1.71 31.06
CA GLY A 62 -6.65 2.87 30.99
C GLY A 62 -6.04 4.14 31.57
N GLU A 63 -5.36 4.06 32.71
CA GLU A 63 -4.64 5.19 33.31
C GLU A 63 -3.45 5.66 32.46
N VAL A 64 -2.69 4.70 31.90
CA VAL A 64 -1.59 4.97 30.96
C VAL A 64 -2.13 5.71 29.74
N LEU A 65 -3.18 5.18 29.10
CA LEU A 65 -3.78 5.78 27.90
C LEU A 65 -4.38 7.15 28.20
N HIS A 66 -5.10 7.31 29.31
CA HIS A 66 -5.68 8.60 29.71
C HIS A 66 -4.60 9.65 29.99
N LYS A 67 -3.53 9.31 30.73
CA LYS A 67 -2.41 10.24 30.96
C LYS A 67 -1.58 10.50 29.71
N PHE A 68 -1.46 9.53 28.80
CA PHE A 68 -0.80 9.69 27.50
C PHE A 68 -1.59 10.65 26.60
N ASP A 69 -2.93 10.58 26.62
CA ASP A 69 -3.82 11.49 25.89
C ASP A 69 -3.86 12.90 26.51
N VAL A 70 -3.76 12.99 27.84
CA VAL A 70 -3.54 14.26 28.56
C VAL A 70 -2.16 14.86 28.24
N MET A 71 -1.12 14.06 28.01
CA MET A 71 0.16 14.57 27.49
C MET A 71 0.05 15.05 26.05
N ARG A 72 -0.71 14.37 25.18
CA ARG A 72 -0.98 14.87 23.81
C ARG A 72 -1.56 16.29 23.82
N THR A 73 -2.34 16.64 24.83
CA THR A 73 -2.98 17.95 25.00
C THR A 73 -2.23 18.92 25.93
N GLY A 74 -1.31 18.42 26.77
CA GLY A 74 -0.54 19.19 27.77
C GLY A 74 0.96 19.36 27.49
N ILE A 75 1.47 18.86 26.36
CA ILE A 75 2.85 19.12 25.91
C ILE A 75 2.99 20.64 25.63
N PRO A 76 4.03 21.31 26.19
CA PRO A 76 4.32 22.70 25.89
C PRO A 76 4.42 22.92 24.37
N SER A 77 3.75 23.94 23.85
CA SER A 77 3.82 24.30 22.43
C SER A 77 5.25 24.65 21.99
N GLU A 78 6.07 25.14 22.92
CA GLU A 78 7.47 25.48 22.71
C GLU A 78 8.32 25.00 23.90
N SER A 79 9.47 24.40 23.60
CA SER A 79 10.48 24.01 24.58
C SER A 79 11.88 24.22 24.01
N ASN A 80 12.75 24.86 24.80
CA ASN A 80 14.17 25.06 24.48
C ASN A 80 15.04 23.83 24.79
N ASP A 81 14.43 22.72 25.19
CA ASP A 81 15.09 21.45 25.45
C ASP A 81 15.05 20.57 24.19
N GLU A 82 16.15 20.55 23.43
CA GLU A 82 16.25 19.78 22.18
C GLU A 82 16.15 18.27 22.42
N LEU A 83 16.66 17.78 23.56
CA LEU A 83 16.64 16.36 23.90
C LEU A 83 15.21 15.91 24.25
N PHE A 84 14.47 16.73 24.99
CA PHE A 84 13.06 16.51 25.28
C PHE A 84 12.23 16.49 23.99
N ASN A 85 12.44 17.47 23.12
CA ASN A 85 11.74 17.55 21.83
C ASN A 85 12.03 16.33 20.95
N TYR A 86 13.31 15.95 20.82
CA TYR A 86 13.73 14.77 20.07
C TYR A 86 13.09 13.49 20.63
N SER A 87 13.17 13.28 21.95
CA SER A 87 12.67 12.07 22.61
C SER A 87 11.16 11.95 22.49
N THR A 88 10.44 13.07 22.60
CA THR A 88 8.99 13.14 22.42
C THR A 88 8.60 12.80 20.97
N ASN A 89 9.27 13.40 19.98
CA ASN A 89 9.04 13.09 18.57
C ASN A 89 9.33 11.62 18.26
N LEU A 90 10.47 11.11 18.72
CA LEU A 90 10.88 9.73 18.48
C LEU A 90 9.87 8.74 19.08
N THR A 91 9.33 9.05 20.27
CA THR A 91 8.34 8.21 20.95
C THR A 91 6.99 8.23 20.24
N ILE A 92 6.50 9.41 19.83
CA ILE A 92 5.26 9.54 19.06
C ILE A 92 5.35 8.80 17.73
N ARG A 93 6.45 9.01 16.98
CA ARG A 93 6.73 8.33 15.71
C ARG A 93 6.85 6.82 15.91
N GLY A 94 7.55 6.40 16.95
CA GLY A 94 7.75 5.00 17.31
C GLY A 94 6.45 4.28 17.68
N LEU A 95 5.56 4.93 18.44
CA LEU A 95 4.25 4.39 18.79
C LEU A 95 3.35 4.22 17.57
N HIS A 96 3.32 5.21 16.67
CA HIS A 96 2.58 5.07 15.42
C HIS A 96 3.12 3.93 14.56
N TYR A 97 4.44 3.77 14.45
CA TYR A 97 5.04 2.63 13.77
C TYR A 97 4.66 1.28 14.40
N LEU A 98 4.67 1.18 15.74
CA LEU A 98 4.22 -0.03 16.44
C LEU A 98 2.74 -0.31 16.20
N GLN A 99 1.89 0.73 16.18
CA GLN A 99 0.47 0.63 15.85
C GLN A 99 0.26 0.10 14.43
N MET A 100 1.04 0.57 13.45
CA MET A 100 0.99 0.06 12.07
C MET A 100 1.39 -1.42 12.01
N GLU A 101 2.47 -1.80 12.69
CA GLU A 101 2.94 -3.19 12.71
C GLU A 101 1.91 -4.13 13.36
N ASP A 102 1.25 -3.67 14.41
CA ASP A 102 0.14 -4.39 15.06
C ASP A 102 -1.09 -4.49 14.16
N THR A 103 -1.48 -3.39 13.52
CA THR A 103 -2.57 -3.34 12.53
C THR A 103 -2.35 -4.37 11.42
N ILE A 104 -1.12 -4.45 10.91
CA ILE A 104 -0.73 -5.42 9.89
C ILE A 104 -0.87 -6.83 10.43
N LYS A 105 -0.27 -7.15 11.59
CA LYS A 105 -0.28 -8.51 12.16
C LYS A 105 -1.69 -9.03 12.42
N GLU A 106 -2.55 -8.19 12.99
CA GLU A 106 -3.94 -8.53 13.26
C GLU A 106 -4.78 -8.60 11.98
N GLY A 107 -4.34 -7.98 10.88
CA GLY A 107 -5.11 -7.92 9.63
C GLY A 107 -6.29 -6.96 9.74
N ASP A 108 -6.19 -5.93 10.59
CA ASP A 108 -7.32 -5.07 10.93
C ASP A 108 -7.50 -3.94 9.91
N ILE A 109 -8.38 -4.19 8.94
CA ILE A 109 -8.70 -3.24 7.87
C ILE A 109 -9.26 -1.90 8.38
N SER A 110 -9.91 -1.89 9.56
CA SER A 110 -10.52 -0.68 10.11
C SER A 110 -9.48 0.35 10.57
N ARG A 111 -8.27 -0.10 10.91
CA ARG A 111 -7.17 0.72 11.39
C ARG A 111 -6.26 1.24 10.28
N ILE A 112 -6.35 0.71 9.05
CA ILE A 112 -5.49 1.10 7.92
C ILE A 112 -5.62 2.59 7.59
N ILE A 113 -6.82 3.06 7.27
CA ILE A 113 -7.05 4.45 6.86
C ILE A 113 -6.73 5.45 8.00
N PRO A 114 -7.18 5.22 9.25
CA PRO A 114 -6.76 6.06 10.38
C PRO A 114 -5.24 6.16 10.54
N ASN A 115 -4.51 5.05 10.42
CA ASN A 115 -3.05 5.06 10.51
C ASN A 115 -2.42 5.84 9.35
N LEU A 116 -2.91 5.63 8.12
CA LEU A 116 -2.40 6.33 6.93
C LEU A 116 -2.66 7.83 6.99
N ARG A 117 -3.75 8.30 7.61
CA ARG A 117 -4.02 9.74 7.79
C ARG A 117 -3.01 10.46 8.68
N VAL A 118 -2.39 9.75 9.62
CA VAL A 118 -1.33 10.30 10.48
C VAL A 118 0.03 10.24 9.78
N HIS A 119 0.20 9.34 8.81
CA HIS A 119 1.47 9.08 8.12
C HIS A 119 2.08 10.29 7.40
N PRO A 120 1.30 11.18 6.75
CA PRO A 120 1.79 12.43 6.17
C PRO A 120 2.59 13.31 7.13
N ASN A 121 2.26 13.30 8.42
CA ASN A 121 2.99 14.08 9.43
C ASN A 121 4.46 13.66 9.54
N PHE A 122 4.81 12.45 9.10
CA PHE A 122 6.20 11.98 9.10
C PHE A 122 6.98 12.44 7.86
N TYR A 123 6.28 12.81 6.78
CA TYR A 123 6.85 13.40 5.57
C TYR A 123 6.85 14.93 5.59
N ALA A 124 6.50 15.57 6.71
CA ALA A 124 6.54 17.03 6.86
C ALA A 124 7.91 17.66 6.50
N HIS A 125 9.00 16.89 6.57
CA HIS A 125 10.35 17.33 6.19
C HIS A 125 10.72 16.99 4.73
N SER A 126 9.88 16.25 4.02
CA SER A 126 10.12 15.76 2.66
C SER A 126 8.80 15.84 1.86
N CYS A 127 8.45 17.07 1.47
CA CYS A 127 7.30 17.36 0.60
C CYS A 127 7.39 16.72 -0.79
N LEU A 128 8.54 16.11 -1.13
CA LEU A 128 8.77 15.41 -2.39
C LEU A 128 8.80 13.88 -2.26
N SER A 129 8.40 13.33 -1.11
CA SER A 129 8.39 11.88 -0.91
C SER A 129 7.32 11.22 -1.77
N LYS A 130 7.70 10.37 -2.74
CA LYS A 130 6.77 9.51 -3.48
C LYS A 130 5.78 8.81 -2.54
N TYR A 131 6.24 8.38 -1.36
CA TYR A 131 5.41 7.66 -0.40
C TYR A 131 4.32 8.54 0.24
N LEU A 132 4.54 9.85 0.37
CA LEU A 132 3.50 10.78 0.82
C LEU A 132 2.37 10.81 -0.20
N PHE A 133 2.72 10.93 -1.49
CA PHE A 133 1.76 10.91 -2.58
C PHE A 133 0.93 9.62 -2.59
N GLU A 134 1.59 8.46 -2.56
CA GLU A 134 0.89 7.17 -2.54
C GLU A 134 -0.06 7.05 -1.33
N CYS A 135 0.31 7.58 -0.16
CA CYS A 135 -0.57 7.57 1.01
C CYS A 135 -1.77 8.50 0.83
N VAL A 136 -1.57 9.72 0.33
CA VAL A 136 -2.65 10.68 0.08
C VAL A 136 -3.59 10.15 -1.00
N ASP A 137 -3.05 9.67 -2.11
CA ASP A 137 -3.79 9.03 -3.20
C ASP A 137 -4.63 7.84 -2.72
N TYR A 138 -4.05 6.98 -1.88
CA TYR A 138 -4.77 5.85 -1.30
C TYR A 138 -5.93 6.29 -0.39
N ILE A 139 -5.71 7.32 0.44
CA ILE A 139 -6.74 7.88 1.34
C ILE A 139 -7.86 8.57 0.56
N THR A 140 -7.55 9.29 -0.52
CA THR A 140 -8.54 10.03 -1.32
C THR A 140 -9.38 9.13 -2.22
N LYS A 141 -8.81 8.01 -2.68
CA LYS A 141 -9.55 7.01 -3.48
C LYS A 141 -10.49 6.14 -2.67
N GLU A 142 -10.16 5.86 -1.42
CA GLU A 142 -10.98 5.02 -0.52
C GLU A 142 -12.48 5.39 -0.47
N PRO A 143 -12.90 6.66 -0.30
CA PRO A 143 -14.31 7.03 -0.25
C PRO A 143 -15.02 6.96 -1.61
N VAL A 144 -14.30 6.83 -2.72
CA VAL A 144 -14.86 6.74 -4.07
C VAL A 144 -15.32 5.30 -4.38
N PHE A 145 -14.74 4.30 -3.72
CA PHE A 145 -15.11 2.91 -3.92
C PHE A 145 -16.46 2.56 -3.27
N PHE A 146 -17.24 1.72 -3.95
CA PHE A 146 -18.37 1.05 -3.34
C PHE A 146 -17.90 0.17 -2.17
N LEU A 147 -18.72 0.02 -1.12
CA LEU A 147 -18.35 -0.63 0.14
C LEU A 147 -17.67 -2.00 -0.05
N PHE A 148 -18.18 -2.82 -0.97
CA PHE A 148 -17.58 -4.12 -1.30
C PHE A 148 -16.15 -3.99 -1.85
N LEU A 149 -15.94 -3.11 -2.83
CA LEU A 149 -14.63 -2.89 -3.45
C LEU A 149 -13.64 -2.29 -2.46
N LYS A 150 -14.10 -1.36 -1.63
CA LYS A 150 -13.31 -0.80 -0.52
C LYS A 150 -12.77 -1.92 0.37
N ASN A 151 -13.64 -2.81 0.85
CA ASN A 151 -13.21 -3.91 1.72
C ASN A 151 -12.23 -4.84 1.01
N LEU A 152 -12.49 -5.17 -0.26
CA LEU A 152 -11.60 -6.02 -1.05
C LEU A 152 -10.19 -5.41 -1.19
N VAL A 153 -10.09 -4.11 -1.49
CA VAL A 153 -8.81 -3.40 -1.61
C VAL A 153 -8.07 -3.34 -0.27
N LEU A 154 -8.78 -3.03 0.82
CA LEU A 154 -8.20 -2.97 2.16
C LEU A 154 -7.75 -4.34 2.66
N GLU A 155 -8.55 -5.39 2.44
CA GLU A 155 -8.18 -6.78 2.74
C GLU A 155 -6.98 -7.22 1.91
N GLY A 156 -6.94 -6.86 0.62
CA GLY A 156 -5.82 -7.13 -0.29
C GLY A 156 -4.51 -6.43 0.06
N SER A 157 -4.52 -5.48 1.01
CA SER A 157 -3.29 -4.83 1.51
C SER A 157 -2.43 -5.76 2.36
N MET A 158 -3.00 -6.85 2.87
CA MET A 158 -2.36 -7.80 3.77
C MET A 158 -2.61 -9.24 3.30
N VAL A 159 -1.69 -10.14 3.62
CA VAL A 159 -1.78 -11.55 3.23
C VAL A 159 -1.50 -12.42 4.45
N ASN A 160 -2.32 -13.45 4.67
CA ASN A 160 -2.10 -14.44 5.72
C ASN A 160 -1.59 -15.76 5.12
N LEU A 161 -0.30 -15.81 4.80
CA LEU A 161 0.30 -17.00 4.16
C LEU A 161 0.35 -18.24 5.06
N ARG A 162 0.37 -18.05 6.38
CA ARG A 162 0.55 -19.14 7.37
C ARG A 162 -0.75 -19.56 8.03
N GLY A 163 -1.81 -18.80 7.87
CA GLY A 163 -3.05 -18.93 8.63
C GLY A 163 -2.87 -18.54 10.10
N GLY A 164 -3.98 -18.50 10.83
CA GLY A 164 -4.02 -18.15 12.25
C GLY A 164 -4.02 -16.64 12.53
N GLN A 165 -4.38 -16.28 13.76
CA GLN A 165 -4.44 -14.89 14.23
C GLN A 165 -3.03 -14.30 14.38
N GLY A 166 -2.88 -13.00 14.12
CA GLY A 166 -1.60 -12.29 14.30
C GLY A 166 -0.50 -12.60 13.26
N ASN A 167 -0.82 -13.38 12.21
CA ASN A 167 0.15 -13.90 11.23
C ASN A 167 0.10 -13.20 9.86
N ASN A 168 -0.66 -12.13 9.74
CA ASN A 168 -0.75 -11.33 8.54
C ASN A 168 0.57 -10.59 8.26
N ILE A 169 0.86 -10.38 6.98
CA ILE A 169 2.02 -9.64 6.49
C ILE A 169 1.60 -8.70 5.36
N GLU A 170 2.35 -7.63 5.13
CA GLU A 170 2.07 -6.68 4.05
C GLU A 170 2.10 -7.36 2.67
N ALA A 171 1.09 -7.13 1.84
CA ALA A 171 1.02 -7.70 0.49
C ALA A 171 2.20 -7.25 -0.38
N ASN A 172 2.62 -5.99 -0.25
CA ASN A 172 3.79 -5.45 -0.96
C ASN A 172 5.09 -6.20 -0.57
N LEU A 173 5.26 -6.56 0.70
CA LEU A 173 6.42 -7.34 1.14
C LEU A 173 6.40 -8.76 0.54
N VAL A 174 5.23 -9.38 0.45
CA VAL A 174 5.07 -10.69 -0.24
C VAL A 174 5.44 -10.57 -1.71
N GLN A 175 4.97 -9.51 -2.37
CA GLN A 175 5.27 -9.25 -3.77
C GLN A 175 6.77 -9.01 -3.99
N GLU A 176 7.44 -8.26 -3.12
CA GLU A 176 8.88 -8.03 -3.17
C GLU A 176 9.67 -9.35 -3.06
N HIS A 177 9.27 -10.22 -2.15
CA HIS A 177 9.84 -11.56 -2.03
C HIS A 177 9.62 -12.41 -3.29
N SER A 178 8.41 -12.37 -3.87
CA SER A 178 8.11 -13.07 -5.12
C SER A 178 8.97 -12.58 -6.29
N VAL A 179 9.07 -11.26 -6.46
CA VAL A 179 9.90 -10.63 -7.50
C VAL A 179 11.37 -10.99 -7.33
N ARG A 180 11.87 -11.01 -6.09
CA ARG A 180 13.24 -11.43 -5.80
C ARG A 180 13.50 -12.87 -6.24
N ASN A 181 12.59 -13.79 -5.89
CA ASN A 181 12.71 -15.20 -6.28
C ASN A 181 12.71 -15.37 -7.80
N GLN A 182 11.81 -14.67 -8.50
CA GLN A 182 11.76 -14.69 -9.97
C GLN A 182 13.06 -14.16 -10.59
N LYS A 183 13.59 -13.04 -10.08
CA LYS A 183 14.87 -12.47 -10.54
C LYS A 183 16.03 -13.44 -10.37
N GLU A 184 16.04 -14.21 -9.29
CA GLU A 184 17.05 -15.24 -9.04
C GLU A 184 16.96 -16.38 -10.06
N LEU A 185 15.75 -16.89 -10.34
CA LEU A 185 15.53 -17.91 -11.37
C LEU A 185 15.93 -17.42 -12.77
N ILE A 186 15.56 -16.18 -13.12
CA ILE A 186 15.97 -15.55 -14.39
C ILE A 186 17.49 -15.38 -14.47
N ARG A 187 18.15 -15.11 -13.35
CA ARG A 187 19.61 -15.03 -13.30
C ARG A 187 20.28 -16.37 -13.60
N VAL A 188 19.70 -17.48 -13.11
CA VAL A 188 20.21 -18.85 -13.34
C VAL A 188 20.15 -19.24 -14.82
N LEU A 189 19.22 -18.68 -15.61
CA LEU A 189 19.15 -18.93 -17.06
C LEU A 189 20.41 -18.49 -17.84
N GLY A 190 21.26 -17.64 -17.25
CA GLY A 190 22.53 -17.25 -17.87
C GLY A 190 22.35 -16.56 -19.22
N ALA A 191 22.95 -17.13 -20.27
CA ALA A 191 22.83 -16.64 -21.65
C ALA A 191 21.50 -17.02 -22.32
N ASN A 192 20.76 -18.01 -21.79
CA ASN A 192 19.51 -18.53 -22.38
C ASN A 192 18.27 -17.72 -21.99
N LYS A 193 18.40 -16.40 -21.88
CA LYS A 193 17.28 -15.50 -21.53
C LYS A 193 16.41 -15.20 -22.75
N THR A 194 15.69 -16.20 -23.23
CA THR A 194 14.59 -15.99 -24.19
C THR A 194 13.29 -15.73 -23.43
N GLU A 195 12.33 -15.05 -24.08
CA GLU A 195 11.01 -14.80 -23.49
C GLU A 195 10.31 -16.11 -23.10
N THR A 196 10.42 -17.14 -23.93
CA THR A 196 9.89 -18.48 -23.66
C THR A 196 10.52 -19.12 -22.41
N ALA A 197 11.84 -19.02 -22.25
CA ALA A 197 12.53 -19.57 -21.08
C ALA A 197 12.21 -18.78 -19.80
N ILE A 198 12.09 -17.46 -19.90
CA ILE A 198 11.68 -16.60 -18.79
C ILE A 198 10.26 -16.95 -18.35
N SER A 199 9.30 -16.99 -19.27
CA SER A 199 7.90 -17.33 -18.96
C SER A 199 7.76 -18.74 -18.36
N ALA A 200 8.51 -19.72 -18.88
CA ALA A 200 8.52 -21.07 -18.32
C ALA A 200 9.07 -21.11 -16.88
N VAL A 201 10.20 -20.44 -16.61
CA VAL A 201 10.83 -20.47 -15.28
C VAL A 201 10.04 -19.67 -14.24
N THR A 202 9.45 -18.53 -14.63
CA THR A 202 8.65 -17.71 -13.71
C THR A 202 7.33 -18.38 -13.36
N ALA A 203 6.67 -19.06 -14.32
CA ALA A 203 5.48 -19.87 -14.06
C ALA A 203 5.78 -21.04 -13.11
N ALA A 204 6.96 -21.67 -13.22
CA ALA A 204 7.38 -22.75 -12.34
C ALA A 204 7.88 -22.27 -10.96
N ALA A 205 8.10 -20.97 -10.75
CA ALA A 205 8.75 -20.42 -9.56
C ALA A 205 8.09 -20.83 -8.22
N PRO A 206 6.76 -20.84 -8.06
CA PRO A 206 6.11 -21.27 -6.82
C PRO A 206 6.35 -22.75 -6.52
N VAL A 207 6.29 -23.59 -7.55
CA VAL A 207 6.49 -25.04 -7.46
C VAL A 207 7.94 -25.34 -7.08
N ILE A 208 8.90 -24.72 -7.77
CA ILE A 208 10.33 -24.83 -7.44
C ILE A 208 10.58 -24.41 -5.98
N SER A 209 10.00 -23.28 -5.56
CA SER A 209 10.13 -22.78 -4.18
C SER A 209 9.53 -23.74 -3.14
N GLN A 210 8.48 -24.48 -3.49
CA GLN A 210 7.89 -25.49 -2.62
C GLN A 210 8.77 -26.75 -2.55
N ILE A 211 9.29 -27.22 -3.69
CA ILE A 211 10.19 -28.37 -3.76
C ILE A 211 11.46 -28.11 -2.93
N CYS A 212 12.09 -26.95 -3.09
CA CYS A 212 13.27 -26.58 -2.30
C CYS A 212 12.95 -26.55 -0.79
N ARG A 213 11.79 -26.00 -0.40
CA ARG A 213 11.38 -25.96 1.01
C ARG A 213 11.17 -27.36 1.59
N ASN A 214 10.54 -28.27 0.83
CA ASN A 214 10.32 -29.65 1.27
C ASN A 214 11.64 -30.41 1.38
N PHE A 215 12.51 -30.27 0.36
CA PHE A 215 13.84 -30.87 0.35
C PHE A 215 14.67 -30.41 1.56
N ASP A 216 14.72 -29.10 1.82
CA ASP A 216 15.43 -28.53 2.97
C ASP A 216 14.88 -29.07 4.30
N ALA A 217 13.55 -29.19 4.42
CA ALA A 217 12.90 -29.70 5.63
C ALA A 217 13.20 -31.19 5.88
N GLU A 218 13.10 -32.03 4.83
CA GLU A 218 13.40 -33.47 4.92
C GLU A 218 14.86 -33.73 5.27
N HIS A 219 15.77 -32.91 4.75
CA HIS A 219 17.21 -33.09 4.93
C HIS A 219 17.76 -32.30 6.13
N ASN A 220 16.89 -31.68 6.93
CA ASN A 220 17.24 -30.79 8.04
C ASN A 220 18.29 -29.74 7.65
N ILE A 221 18.24 -29.27 6.40
CA ILE A 221 19.15 -28.23 5.92
C ILE A 221 18.77 -26.95 6.65
N PRO A 222 19.67 -26.38 7.47
CA PRO A 222 19.36 -25.16 8.17
C PRO A 222 19.19 -24.06 7.12
N LYS A 223 18.03 -23.37 7.15
CA LYS A 223 17.87 -22.15 6.36
C LYS A 223 19.07 -21.26 6.63
N LYS A 224 19.82 -20.91 5.58
CA LYS A 224 20.80 -19.82 5.66
C LYS A 224 20.00 -18.57 5.97
N ALA A 225 19.83 -18.28 7.25
CA ALA A 225 19.43 -16.97 7.68
C ALA A 225 20.42 -16.02 7.02
N SER A 226 19.92 -15.04 6.27
CA SER A 226 20.66 -13.80 6.06
C SER A 226 21.15 -13.33 7.44
N ARG A 227 22.11 -12.41 7.49
CA ARG A 227 22.58 -11.81 8.75
C ARG A 227 21.46 -11.00 9.44
N HIS A 228 20.33 -11.60 9.78
CA HIS A 228 19.40 -11.17 10.80
C HIS A 228 20.09 -11.49 12.12
N SER A 229 20.88 -10.53 12.54
CA SER A 229 21.04 -10.12 13.93
C SER A 229 20.68 -11.07 15.04
N LYS A 230 21.67 -11.25 15.90
CA LYS A 230 21.52 -11.77 17.24
C LYS A 230 20.29 -11.16 17.91
N ILE A 231 19.48 -12.05 18.48
CA ILE A 231 18.31 -11.74 19.29
C ILE A 231 18.72 -10.72 20.36
N ILE A 232 17.90 -9.68 20.55
CA ILE A 232 18.10 -8.67 21.60
C ILE A 232 18.10 -9.40 22.95
N SER A 233 19.22 -9.31 23.68
CA SER A 233 19.36 -9.97 24.98
C SER A 233 18.73 -9.14 26.10
N ALA A 234 18.44 -9.77 27.24
CA ALA A 234 17.97 -9.07 28.44
C ALA A 234 19.03 -8.06 28.93
N GLU A 235 20.31 -8.36 28.74
CA GLU A 235 21.43 -7.48 29.03
C GLU A 235 21.41 -6.23 28.16
N ASP A 236 21.11 -6.35 26.86
CA ASP A 236 21.01 -5.20 25.95
C ASP A 236 19.85 -4.27 26.35
N MET A 237 18.69 -4.85 26.73
CA MET A 237 17.57 -4.07 27.25
C MET A 237 17.94 -3.30 28.51
N LYS A 238 18.65 -3.97 29.44
CA LYS A 238 19.10 -3.37 30.69
C LYS A 238 20.05 -2.20 30.44
N VAL A 239 21.02 -2.34 29.53
CA VAL A 239 21.97 -1.26 29.20
C VAL A 239 21.24 -0.03 28.65
N VAL A 240 20.27 -0.23 27.75
CA VAL A 240 19.48 0.89 27.20
C VAL A 240 18.64 1.55 28.30
N SER A 241 17.96 0.75 29.13
CA SER A 241 17.13 1.25 30.23
C SER A 241 17.95 2.06 31.24
N ASP A 242 19.09 1.52 31.69
CA ASP A 242 20.01 2.21 32.61
C ASP A 242 20.56 3.52 32.02
N SER A 243 20.72 3.57 30.70
CA SER A 243 21.20 4.78 30.00
C SER A 243 20.10 5.85 29.93
N LEU A 244 18.88 5.47 29.55
CA LEU A 244 17.74 6.40 29.48
C LEU A 244 17.38 6.95 30.87
N ARG A 245 17.42 6.10 31.90
CA ARG A 245 17.21 6.47 33.31
C ARG A 245 18.13 7.58 33.80
N LYS A 246 19.40 7.57 33.36
CA LYS A 246 20.39 8.61 33.72
C LYS A 246 20.10 9.93 33.00
N ILE A 247 19.61 9.85 31.77
CA ILE A 247 19.43 10.99 30.89
C ILE A 247 18.09 11.70 31.15
N ARG A 248 17.07 10.99 31.65
CA ARG A 248 15.70 11.48 31.92
C ARG A 248 15.14 12.28 30.75
N PRO A 249 14.89 11.61 29.61
CA PRO A 249 14.56 12.28 28.36
C PRO A 249 13.25 13.07 28.40
N PHE A 250 12.29 12.71 29.26
CA PHE A 250 10.98 13.37 29.33
C PHE A 250 10.87 14.42 30.45
N LEU A 251 11.93 14.64 31.22
CA LEU A 251 12.02 15.76 32.16
C LEU A 251 12.48 17.02 31.43
N ASN A 252 11.56 17.94 31.14
CA ASN A 252 11.88 19.21 30.47
C ASN A 252 12.92 20.01 31.28
N THR A 253 14.13 20.13 30.72
CA THR A 253 15.28 20.78 31.33
C THR A 253 15.83 21.81 30.35
N ASN A 254 15.74 23.09 30.72
CA ASN A 254 16.10 24.19 29.83
C ASN A 254 17.56 24.07 29.32
N GLY A 255 17.75 24.17 27.99
CA GLY A 255 19.06 24.28 27.36
C GLY A 255 19.80 22.97 27.05
N ARG A 256 19.19 21.78 27.25
CA ARG A 256 19.80 20.52 26.79
C ARG A 256 19.88 20.48 25.27
N LYS A 257 21.04 20.04 24.75
CA LYS A 257 21.34 19.92 23.32
C LYS A 257 21.29 18.46 22.88
N CYS A 258 20.91 18.23 21.63
CA CYS A 258 21.00 16.90 21.02
C CYS A 258 21.59 16.98 19.60
N SER A 259 21.93 15.83 19.01
CA SER A 259 22.49 15.77 17.65
C SER A 259 21.50 16.16 16.55
N PHE A 260 20.21 16.33 16.88
CA PHE A 260 19.14 16.72 15.96
C PHE A 260 18.51 18.05 16.42
N PRO A 261 19.19 19.18 16.18
CA PRO A 261 18.70 20.49 16.63
C PRO A 261 17.45 20.93 15.87
N ASN A 262 16.73 21.92 16.41
CA ASN A 262 15.56 22.57 15.80
C ASN A 262 14.33 21.67 15.56
N LEU A 263 14.20 20.57 16.32
CA LEU A 263 12.97 19.80 16.30
C LEU A 263 11.88 20.47 17.16
N PRO A 264 10.66 20.63 16.62
CA PRO A 264 9.54 21.12 17.40
C PRO A 264 9.17 20.10 18.48
N CYS A 265 8.54 20.54 19.56
CA CYS A 265 8.07 19.63 20.60
C CYS A 265 6.97 18.69 20.09
N GLN A 266 6.09 19.18 19.22
CA GLN A 266 5.06 18.38 18.55
C GLN A 266 5.35 18.23 17.05
N PRO A 267 5.27 17.01 16.47
CA PRO A 267 5.48 16.80 15.05
C PRO A 267 4.51 17.59 14.14
N SER A 268 3.30 17.86 14.63
CA SER A 268 2.24 18.55 13.88
C SER A 268 2.37 20.07 13.84
N SER A 269 3.16 20.69 14.73
CA SER A 269 3.21 22.15 14.84
C SER A 269 3.93 22.83 13.67
N ASN A 270 4.73 22.08 12.89
CA ASN A 270 5.52 22.61 11.77
C ASN A 270 4.93 22.22 10.39
N ILE A 271 3.69 21.74 10.33
CA ILE A 271 3.06 21.40 9.06
C ILE A 271 2.49 22.67 8.45
N ASP A 272 3.20 23.21 7.46
CA ASP A 272 2.67 24.27 6.60
C ASP A 272 1.66 23.65 5.63
N MET A 273 0.39 23.69 6.01
CA MET A 273 -0.72 23.16 5.22
C MET A 273 -0.83 23.84 3.85
N ILE A 274 -0.48 25.13 3.74
CA ILE A 274 -0.56 25.89 2.48
C ILE A 274 0.54 25.42 1.54
N LYS A 275 1.77 25.30 2.05
CA LYS A 275 2.88 24.75 1.26
C LYS A 275 2.63 23.30 0.86
N MET A 276 2.07 22.49 1.75
CA MET A 276 1.71 21.12 1.46
C MET A 276 0.69 21.02 0.33
N ASP A 277 -0.33 21.89 0.32
CA ASP A 277 -1.36 21.96 -0.73
C ASP A 277 -0.74 22.38 -2.07
N ILE A 278 0.09 23.42 -2.09
CA ILE A 278 0.83 23.88 -3.28
C ILE A 278 1.74 22.77 -3.83
N ASP A 279 2.49 22.09 -2.96
CA ASP A 279 3.38 21.01 -3.37
C ASP A 279 2.58 19.81 -3.92
N LEU A 280 1.40 19.51 -3.34
CA LEU A 280 0.51 18.45 -3.81
C LEU A 280 -0.08 18.76 -5.19
N ASP A 281 -0.52 19.99 -5.42
CA ASP A 281 -0.99 20.48 -6.73
C ASP A 281 0.11 20.43 -7.79
N VAL A 282 1.32 20.88 -7.42
CA VAL A 282 2.49 20.80 -8.30
C VAL A 282 2.84 19.35 -8.62
N MET A 283 2.71 18.42 -7.67
CA MET A 283 2.97 17.01 -7.89
C MET A 283 1.91 16.33 -8.76
N LEU A 284 0.63 16.57 -8.48
CA LEU A 284 -0.50 16.06 -9.28
C LEU A 284 -0.44 16.58 -10.72
N GLY A 285 -0.02 17.84 -10.91
CA GLY A 285 0.21 18.43 -12.23
C GLY A 285 1.50 17.97 -12.94
N ARG A 286 2.43 17.32 -12.23
CA ARG A 286 3.73 16.84 -12.74
C ARG A 286 3.76 15.34 -12.99
N HIS A 287 2.69 14.75 -13.52
CA HIS A 287 2.78 13.40 -14.10
C HIS A 287 3.72 13.44 -15.33
N LYS A 288 5.04 13.44 -15.07
CA LYS A 288 6.07 13.36 -16.10
C LYS A 288 5.93 11.97 -16.72
N PRO A 289 5.81 11.85 -18.05
CA PRO A 289 5.82 10.55 -18.70
C PRO A 289 7.09 9.80 -18.32
N THR A 290 6.95 8.48 -18.16
CA THR A 290 8.00 7.56 -17.73
C THR A 290 9.25 7.73 -18.57
N SER A 291 10.44 7.71 -17.94
CA SER A 291 11.70 7.66 -18.69
C SER A 291 11.80 6.34 -19.45
N VAL A 292 11.95 6.40 -20.77
CA VAL A 292 12.11 5.22 -21.63
C VAL A 292 13.59 4.87 -21.70
N VAL A 293 13.95 3.65 -21.29
CA VAL A 293 15.31 3.11 -21.44
C VAL A 293 15.37 2.28 -22.72
N GLY A 294 16.11 2.76 -23.72
CA GLY A 294 16.39 2.07 -24.98
C GLY A 294 17.81 1.52 -25.05
N ALA A 295 18.08 0.67 -26.05
CA ALA A 295 19.43 0.18 -26.32
C ALA A 295 20.35 1.36 -26.72
N LYS A 296 21.65 1.25 -26.39
CA LYS A 296 22.65 2.25 -26.79
C LYS A 296 22.60 2.42 -28.32
N ASP A 297 22.51 3.66 -28.77
CA ASP A 297 22.39 4.06 -30.19
C ASP A 297 21.02 3.80 -30.87
N THR A 298 20.00 3.40 -30.11
CA THR A 298 18.60 3.48 -30.59
C THR A 298 17.99 4.81 -30.21
N LYS A 299 17.42 5.54 -31.18
CA LYS A 299 16.51 6.64 -30.85
C LYS A 299 15.28 6.00 -30.21
N PRO A 300 14.90 6.37 -28.97
CA PRO A 300 13.56 6.03 -28.50
C PRO A 300 12.57 6.56 -29.54
N PRO A 301 11.44 5.87 -29.81
CA PRO A 301 10.43 6.43 -30.68
C PRO A 301 10.08 7.81 -30.12
N ASP A 302 10.33 8.86 -30.92
CA ASP A 302 9.79 10.17 -30.61
C ASP A 302 8.28 9.97 -30.45
N ILE A 303 7.73 10.43 -29.32
CA ILE A 303 6.29 10.64 -29.23
C ILE A 303 6.03 11.81 -30.18
N THR A 304 5.82 11.49 -31.45
CA THR A 304 5.52 12.48 -32.47
C THR A 304 4.21 13.15 -32.11
N SER A 305 4.23 14.48 -32.21
CA SER A 305 3.15 15.47 -32.15
C SER A 305 1.69 14.97 -32.32
N GLU A 306 0.80 15.73 -31.68
CA GLU A 306 -0.66 15.61 -31.48
C GLU A 306 -1.58 15.29 -32.70
N ARG A 307 -1.08 14.93 -33.89
CA ARG A 307 -1.91 14.78 -35.11
C ARG A 307 -1.49 13.65 -36.07
N SER A 308 -1.18 12.47 -35.55
CA SER A 308 -1.32 11.27 -36.39
C SER A 308 -2.82 10.96 -36.55
N PRO A 309 -3.31 10.56 -37.74
CA PRO A 309 -4.68 10.08 -37.89
C PRO A 309 -4.87 8.85 -37.01
N THR A 310 -5.82 8.93 -36.07
CA THR A 310 -6.16 7.85 -35.15
C THR A 310 -7.40 7.09 -35.63
N VAL A 311 -7.44 5.80 -35.35
CA VAL A 311 -8.63 4.95 -35.51
C VAL A 311 -9.07 4.56 -34.12
N THR A 312 -10.34 4.80 -33.79
CA THR A 312 -10.88 4.41 -32.49
C THR A 312 -11.25 2.93 -32.53
N ILE A 313 -10.89 2.19 -31.49
CA ILE A 313 -11.23 0.77 -31.35
C ILE A 313 -12.21 0.65 -30.19
N ILE A 314 -13.34 0.00 -30.42
CA ILE A 314 -14.22 -0.50 -29.35
C ILE A 314 -13.96 -1.99 -29.23
N GLY A 315 -13.44 -2.39 -28.06
CA GLY A 315 -13.12 -3.77 -27.73
C GLY A 315 -13.82 -4.20 -26.46
N ALA A 316 -14.04 -5.50 -26.33
CA ALA A 316 -14.59 -6.12 -25.13
C ALA A 316 -14.04 -7.53 -24.96
N GLY A 317 -14.04 -8.02 -23.73
CA GLY A 317 -13.64 -9.38 -23.40
C GLY A 317 -14.30 -9.84 -22.10
N ASN A 318 -14.15 -11.11 -21.77
CA ASN A 318 -14.69 -11.69 -20.55
C ASN A 318 -13.62 -12.40 -19.72
N ALA A 319 -13.97 -12.73 -18.47
CA ALA A 319 -13.05 -13.36 -17.51
C ALA A 319 -12.60 -14.78 -17.90
N VAL A 320 -13.28 -15.43 -18.86
CA VAL A 320 -12.90 -16.75 -19.40
C VAL A 320 -11.78 -16.61 -20.45
N GLY A 321 -11.46 -15.38 -20.86
CA GLY A 321 -10.43 -15.09 -21.86
C GLY A 321 -10.98 -14.99 -23.28
N THR A 322 -12.30 -15.00 -23.48
CA THR A 322 -12.90 -14.74 -24.78
C THR A 322 -12.75 -13.26 -25.11
N GLN A 323 -12.12 -12.97 -26.25
CA GLN A 323 -11.99 -11.63 -26.79
C GLN A 323 -13.03 -11.43 -27.89
N ILE A 324 -13.79 -10.33 -27.82
CA ILE A 324 -14.71 -9.94 -28.89
C ILE A 324 -13.89 -9.30 -30.01
N PRO A 325 -14.05 -9.72 -31.29
CA PRO A 325 -13.36 -9.12 -32.41
C PRO A 325 -13.49 -7.58 -32.40
N PRO A 326 -12.45 -6.84 -32.79
CA PRO A 326 -12.45 -5.39 -32.64
C PRO A 326 -13.52 -4.73 -33.52
N TYR A 327 -14.06 -3.62 -33.03
CA TYR A 327 -14.93 -2.75 -33.82
C TYR A 327 -14.24 -1.41 -34.05
N LEU A 328 -13.96 -1.09 -35.32
CA LEU A 328 -13.15 0.06 -35.70
C LEU A 328 -14.02 1.26 -36.09
N ILE A 329 -13.63 2.45 -35.64
CA ILE A 329 -14.26 3.71 -36.02
C ILE A 329 -13.20 4.58 -36.72
N PHE A 330 -13.39 4.78 -38.01
CA PHE A 330 -12.50 5.57 -38.85
C PHE A 330 -13.02 7.00 -38.98
N ALA A 331 -12.10 7.97 -39.04
CA ALA A 331 -12.45 9.34 -39.38
C ALA A 331 -12.88 9.43 -40.86
N GLY A 332 -14.10 9.87 -41.12
CA GLY A 332 -14.61 10.01 -42.48
C GLY A 332 -16.13 10.11 -42.57
N ALA A 333 -16.62 10.39 -43.79
CA ALA A 333 -18.05 10.53 -44.07
C ALA A 333 -18.70 9.26 -44.65
N ARG A 334 -17.90 8.34 -45.21
CA ARG A 334 -18.38 7.11 -45.85
C ARG A 334 -17.45 5.95 -45.54
N MET A 335 -18.03 4.80 -45.20
CA MET A 335 -17.28 3.56 -44.99
C MET A 335 -16.84 3.00 -46.34
N HIS A 336 -15.56 2.68 -46.48
CA HIS A 336 -15.02 1.97 -47.63
C HIS A 336 -14.61 0.56 -47.18
N ASN A 337 -15.01 -0.48 -47.91
CA ASN A 337 -14.78 -1.88 -47.50
C ASN A 337 -13.29 -2.18 -47.32
N SER A 338 -12.42 -1.51 -48.09
CA SER A 338 -10.98 -1.71 -47.97
C SER A 338 -10.38 -1.28 -46.63
N LEU A 339 -11.12 -0.53 -45.79
CA LEU A 339 -10.66 -0.11 -44.46
C LEU A 339 -10.55 -1.29 -43.48
N ILE A 340 -11.25 -2.39 -43.76
CA ILE A 340 -11.23 -3.61 -42.94
C ILE A 340 -10.56 -4.79 -43.67
N ASP A 341 -9.94 -4.55 -44.83
CA ASP A 341 -9.18 -5.57 -45.54
C ASP A 341 -8.01 -6.05 -44.67
N ASN A 342 -7.77 -7.36 -44.67
CA ASN A 342 -6.71 -8.01 -43.88
C ASN A 342 -6.78 -7.80 -42.36
N CYS A 343 -7.91 -7.32 -41.83
CA CYS A 343 -8.13 -7.28 -40.39
C CYS A 343 -8.42 -8.68 -39.81
N THR A 344 -8.31 -8.82 -38.49
CA THR A 344 -8.63 -10.06 -37.78
C THR A 344 -10.04 -10.54 -38.13
N ASN A 345 -10.24 -11.85 -38.28
CA ASN A 345 -11.54 -12.42 -38.61
C ASN A 345 -12.62 -11.93 -37.64
N GLY A 346 -13.75 -11.49 -38.20
CA GLY A 346 -14.87 -10.94 -37.45
C GLY A 346 -14.77 -9.46 -37.13
N THR A 347 -13.67 -8.78 -37.47
CA THR A 347 -13.55 -7.31 -37.37
C THR A 347 -14.65 -6.63 -38.18
N SER A 348 -15.29 -5.66 -37.58
CA SER A 348 -16.27 -4.80 -38.24
C SER A 348 -15.95 -3.33 -37.92
N GLY A 349 -16.66 -2.41 -38.53
CA GLY A 349 -16.44 -1.00 -38.25
C GLY A 349 -17.46 -0.06 -38.84
N SER A 350 -17.29 1.21 -38.52
CA SER A 350 -18.09 2.31 -39.04
C SER A 350 -17.22 3.56 -39.17
N VAL A 351 -17.80 4.64 -39.68
CA VAL A 351 -17.12 5.93 -39.82
C VAL A 351 -17.81 6.98 -38.98
N SER A 352 -17.04 7.96 -38.50
CA SER A 352 -17.57 9.18 -37.91
C SER A 352 -16.77 10.38 -38.39
N GLY A 353 -17.40 11.56 -38.47
CA GLY A 353 -16.71 12.76 -38.96
C GLY A 353 -15.48 13.15 -38.13
N SER A 354 -15.44 12.77 -36.85
CA SER A 354 -14.34 13.05 -35.93
C SER A 354 -13.40 11.85 -35.69
N GLY A 355 -13.76 10.65 -36.15
CA GLY A 355 -13.07 9.40 -35.83
C GLY A 355 -13.32 8.86 -34.41
N TRP A 356 -14.09 9.57 -33.59
CA TRP A 356 -14.49 9.15 -32.24
C TRP A 356 -15.86 8.45 -32.26
N SER A 357 -16.11 7.62 -31.24
CA SER A 357 -17.43 7.05 -30.98
C SER A 357 -18.44 8.11 -30.53
N ASN A 358 -19.71 7.81 -30.72
CA ASN A 358 -20.85 8.59 -30.23
C ASN A 358 -21.96 7.63 -29.77
N THR A 359 -23.06 8.17 -29.27
CA THR A 359 -24.17 7.36 -28.76
C THR A 359 -24.74 6.38 -29.79
N GLU A 360 -24.91 6.82 -31.03
CA GLU A 360 -25.46 6.00 -32.12
C GLU A 360 -24.52 4.86 -32.50
N LEU A 361 -23.22 5.16 -32.65
CA LEU A 361 -22.18 4.19 -32.98
C LEU A 361 -21.95 3.18 -31.85
N PHE A 362 -22.01 3.64 -30.60
CA PHE A 362 -21.91 2.75 -29.44
C PHE A 362 -23.12 1.82 -29.35
N HIS A 363 -24.34 2.33 -29.52
CA HIS A 363 -25.54 1.49 -29.58
C HIS A 363 -25.49 0.49 -30.75
N LYS A 364 -25.01 0.91 -31.93
CA LYS A 364 -24.78 0.04 -33.08
C LYS A 364 -23.78 -1.07 -32.77
N TYR A 365 -22.66 -0.73 -32.12
CA TYR A 365 -21.69 -1.72 -31.66
C TYR A 365 -22.34 -2.76 -30.75
N LEU A 366 -23.13 -2.35 -29.77
CA LEU A 366 -23.81 -3.27 -28.85
C LEU A 366 -24.80 -4.20 -29.58
N SER A 367 -25.70 -3.61 -30.37
CA SER A 367 -26.82 -4.34 -30.98
C SER A 367 -26.43 -5.17 -32.20
N GLU A 368 -25.38 -4.80 -32.93
CA GLU A 368 -25.00 -5.49 -34.17
C GLU A 368 -23.69 -6.28 -34.05
N HIS A 369 -22.81 -5.95 -33.10
CA HIS A 369 -21.47 -6.55 -33.02
C HIS A 369 -21.25 -7.31 -31.73
N LEU A 370 -21.43 -6.67 -30.56
CA LEU A 370 -21.25 -7.32 -29.26
C LEU A 370 -22.11 -8.58 -29.14
N ILE A 371 -23.39 -8.49 -29.50
CA ILE A 371 -24.35 -9.60 -29.38
C ILE A 371 -23.95 -10.84 -30.19
N LYS A 372 -23.20 -10.67 -31.29
CA LYS A 372 -22.77 -11.79 -32.15
C LYS A 372 -21.70 -12.66 -31.50
N TYR A 373 -20.91 -12.08 -30.61
CA TYR A 373 -19.71 -12.72 -30.04
C TYR A 373 -19.79 -12.89 -28.53
N ALA A 374 -20.68 -12.17 -27.85
CA ALA A 374 -20.92 -12.31 -26.43
C ALA A 374 -21.51 -13.71 -26.12
N GLN A 375 -20.97 -14.34 -25.07
CA GLN A 375 -21.41 -15.65 -24.59
C GLN A 375 -22.36 -15.47 -23.40
N GLY A 376 -23.25 -16.45 -23.19
CA GLY A 376 -24.11 -16.48 -22.00
C GLY A 376 -25.34 -15.56 -22.08
N LEU A 377 -25.75 -15.12 -23.27
CA LEU A 377 -26.99 -14.38 -23.52
C LEU A 377 -28.21 -15.32 -23.50
N THR A 378 -28.40 -16.03 -22.40
CA THR A 378 -29.56 -16.92 -22.18
C THR A 378 -30.49 -16.31 -21.14
N ASP A 379 -31.79 -16.56 -21.24
CA ASP A 379 -32.78 -16.02 -20.29
C ASP A 379 -32.47 -16.39 -18.82
N ASP A 380 -31.82 -17.54 -18.60
CA ASP A 380 -31.50 -18.06 -17.27
C ASP A 380 -30.21 -17.48 -16.65
N GLN A 381 -29.40 -16.72 -17.40
CA GLN A 381 -28.12 -16.17 -16.93
C GLN A 381 -27.93 -14.74 -17.46
N PRO A 382 -28.03 -13.71 -16.61
CA PRO A 382 -27.81 -12.34 -17.05
C PRO A 382 -26.32 -12.08 -17.34
N VAL A 383 -26.04 -11.31 -18.39
CA VAL A 383 -24.68 -10.86 -18.71
C VAL A 383 -24.40 -9.52 -18.02
N LEU A 384 -23.30 -9.43 -17.27
CA LEU A 384 -22.83 -8.16 -16.71
C LEU A 384 -21.92 -7.45 -17.71
N LEU A 385 -22.35 -6.29 -18.20
CA LEU A 385 -21.58 -5.43 -19.10
C LEU A 385 -21.01 -4.23 -18.34
N ASN A 386 -19.68 -4.17 -18.21
CA ASN A 386 -18.96 -3.13 -17.46
C ASN A 386 -18.23 -2.17 -18.41
N TYR A 387 -18.45 -0.85 -18.27
CA TYR A 387 -17.78 0.18 -19.08
C TYR A 387 -17.77 1.57 -18.41
N ASP A 388 -17.01 2.51 -18.98
CA ASP A 388 -16.90 3.87 -18.46
C ASP A 388 -18.19 4.70 -18.62
N GLY A 389 -18.44 5.61 -17.67
CA GLY A 389 -19.61 6.48 -17.68
C GLY A 389 -19.55 7.68 -18.62
N HIS A 390 -18.83 7.61 -19.75
CA HIS A 390 -18.85 8.71 -20.70
C HIS A 390 -20.26 8.96 -21.24
N LYS A 391 -20.61 10.24 -21.48
CA LYS A 391 -21.97 10.65 -21.89
C LYS A 391 -22.50 9.94 -23.15
N SER A 392 -21.62 9.45 -24.03
CA SER A 392 -22.01 8.68 -25.21
C SER A 392 -22.48 7.26 -24.87
N HIS A 393 -22.10 6.72 -23.73
CA HIS A 393 -22.40 5.34 -23.32
C HIS A 393 -23.65 5.24 -22.43
N VAL A 394 -24.18 6.39 -21.99
CA VAL A 394 -25.33 6.50 -21.09
C VAL A 394 -26.48 7.14 -21.85
N ALA A 395 -27.25 6.32 -22.56
CA ALA A 395 -28.43 6.74 -23.32
C ALA A 395 -29.60 5.79 -23.08
N LEU A 396 -30.82 6.30 -23.21
CA LEU A 396 -32.03 5.50 -23.00
C LEU A 396 -32.08 4.28 -23.94
N SER A 397 -31.72 4.46 -25.21
CA SER A 397 -31.67 3.37 -26.20
C SER A 397 -30.75 2.22 -25.78
N VAL A 398 -29.60 2.53 -25.18
CA VAL A 398 -28.64 1.53 -24.66
C VAL A 398 -29.25 0.77 -23.47
N ILE A 399 -29.93 1.48 -22.57
CA ILE A 399 -30.57 0.88 -21.39
C ILE A 399 -31.74 -0.03 -21.80
N GLU A 400 -32.58 0.42 -22.73
CA GLU A 400 -33.70 -0.37 -23.25
C GLU A 400 -33.20 -1.61 -23.99
N TRP A 401 -32.18 -1.46 -24.82
CA TRP A 401 -31.54 -2.58 -25.49
C TRP A 401 -30.98 -3.61 -24.51
N ALA A 402 -30.25 -3.17 -23.48
CA ALA A 402 -29.67 -4.08 -22.49
C ALA A 402 -30.75 -4.83 -21.70
N LYS A 403 -31.82 -4.14 -21.29
CA LYS A 403 -32.98 -4.77 -20.64
C LYS A 403 -33.62 -5.85 -21.52
N ALA A 404 -33.79 -5.59 -22.82
CA ALA A 404 -34.39 -6.54 -23.75
C ALA A 404 -33.55 -7.80 -23.98
N HIS A 405 -32.24 -7.76 -23.70
CA HIS A 405 -31.31 -8.88 -23.92
C HIS A 405 -30.79 -9.51 -22.61
N ASN A 406 -31.46 -9.25 -21.48
CA ASN A 406 -31.04 -9.74 -20.15
C ASN A 406 -29.60 -9.32 -19.78
N ILE A 407 -29.20 -8.11 -20.15
CA ILE A 407 -27.88 -7.54 -19.87
C ILE A 407 -28.00 -6.52 -18.73
N ILE A 408 -27.19 -6.73 -17.68
CA ILE A 408 -27.03 -5.79 -16.58
C ILE A 408 -25.89 -4.85 -16.93
N ILE A 409 -26.19 -3.55 -17.01
CA ILE A 409 -25.16 -2.52 -17.22
C ILE A 409 -24.59 -2.09 -15.87
N LEU A 410 -23.26 -2.15 -15.75
CA LEU A 410 -22.50 -1.52 -14.67
C LEU A 410 -21.68 -0.36 -15.24
N VAL A 411 -22.07 0.86 -14.87
CA VAL A 411 -21.33 2.07 -15.25
C VAL A 411 -20.30 2.39 -14.17
N LEU A 412 -19.03 2.52 -14.57
CA LEU A 412 -17.96 2.86 -13.64
C LEU A 412 -18.07 4.32 -13.16
N PRO A 413 -17.71 4.61 -11.88
CA PRO A 413 -17.58 5.97 -11.39
C PRO A 413 -16.66 6.82 -12.26
N ALA A 414 -16.97 8.11 -12.37
CA ALA A 414 -16.16 9.05 -13.14
C ALA A 414 -14.69 9.01 -12.69
N HIS A 415 -13.78 9.15 -13.66
CA HIS A 415 -12.32 9.17 -13.45
C HIS A 415 -11.70 7.91 -12.80
N CYS A 416 -12.46 6.81 -12.68
CA CYS A 416 -11.96 5.57 -12.06
C CYS A 416 -11.59 4.46 -13.06
N SER A 417 -11.65 4.71 -14.37
CA SER A 417 -11.35 3.69 -15.41
C SER A 417 -9.97 3.07 -15.24
N HIS A 418 -8.95 3.86 -14.89
CA HIS A 418 -7.58 3.38 -14.67
C HIS A 418 -7.41 2.39 -13.50
N ILE A 419 -8.43 2.23 -12.66
CA ILE A 419 -8.43 1.33 -11.50
C ILE A 419 -9.42 0.19 -11.69
N LEU A 420 -10.61 0.51 -12.21
CA LEU A 420 -11.76 -0.39 -12.20
C LEU A 420 -12.03 -1.07 -13.55
N GLN A 421 -11.44 -0.56 -14.64
CA GLN A 421 -11.56 -1.18 -15.95
C GLN A 421 -10.44 -2.22 -16.10
N PRO A 422 -10.77 -3.51 -16.30
CA PRO A 422 -9.79 -4.56 -16.57
C PRO A 422 -9.08 -4.34 -17.90
#